data_AF-A0A2H0PAE9-F1
#
_entry.id   AF-A0A2H0PAE9-F1
#
_cell.length_a   1.000
_cell.length_b   1.000
_cell.length_c   1.000
_cell.angle_alpha   90.00
_cell.angle_beta   90.00
_cell.angle_gamma   90.00
#
_symmetry.space_group_name_H-M   'P 1'
#
loop_
_entity.id
_entity.type
_entity.pdbx_description
1 polymer ?
#
loop_
_entity_poly.entity_id
_entity_poly.type
_entity_poly.pdbx_seq_one_letter_code
_entity_poly.pdbx_strand_id
1 'polypeptide(L)' 'MLFNSYSFLLLFLPIALLGFFGLARIDRRAAASWLTAASLFFYGWWNPSFVALLAASIAFNYL' A
#
# COMPACT_ATOMS: atom_id res chain seq x y z
N MET A 1 -5.15 9.30 -4.62
CA MET A 1 -4.07 10.24 -4.96
C MET A 1 -3.59 9.90 -6.37
N LEU A 2 -3.27 10.88 -7.23
CA LEU A 2 -2.76 10.58 -8.58
C LEU A 2 -1.24 10.40 -8.55
N PHE A 3 -0.69 9.58 -9.46
CA PHE A 3 0.76 9.39 -9.55
C PHE A 3 1.53 10.67 -9.89
N ASN A 4 0.90 11.63 -10.58
CA ASN A 4 1.51 12.90 -10.93
C ASN A 4 1.36 13.99 -9.84
N SER A 5 0.65 13.71 -8.74
CA SER A 5 0.44 14.73 -7.71
C SER A 5 1.68 14.90 -6.81
N TYR A 6 1.95 16.12 -6.36
CA TYR A 6 3.06 16.42 -5.43
C TYR A 6 2.98 15.61 -4.13
N SER A 7 1.77 15.35 -3.63
CA SER A 7 1.55 14.49 -2.46
C SER A 7 2.04 13.06 -2.67
N PHE A 8 1.98 12.55 -3.91
CA PHE A 8 2.52 11.22 -4.23
C PHE A 8 4.04 11.25 -4.22
N LEU A 9 4.62 12.19 -4.97
CA LEU A 9 6.06 12.26 -5.18
C LEU A 9 6.85 12.63 -3.92
N LEU A 10 6.34 13.57 -3.12
CA LEU A 10 7.08 14.15 -2.01
C LEU A 10 6.70 13.57 -0.64
N LEU A 11 5.54 12.91 -0.53
CA LEU A 11 5.07 12.36 0.75
C LEU A 11 4.96 10.84 0.68
N PHE A 12 4.07 10.33 -0.16
CA PHE A 12 3.75 8.91 -0.19
C PHE A 12 4.92 8.05 -0.64
N LEU A 13 5.59 8.41 -1.74
CA LEU A 13 6.69 7.64 -2.29
C LEU A 13 7.88 7.55 -1.32
N PRO A 14 8.37 8.65 -0.70
CA PRO A 14 9.40 8.58 0.33
C PRO A 14 8.99 7.72 1.52
N ILE A 15 7.76 7.88 2.05
CA ILE A 15 7.26 7.09 3.18
C ILE A 15 7.21 5.60 2.83
N ALA A 16 6.68 5.26 1.65
CA ALA A 16 6.57 3.90 1.18
C ALA A 16 7.95 3.23 1.06
N LEU A 17 8.93 3.93 0.46
CA LEU A 17 10.29 3.44 0.29
C LEU A 17 11.03 3.31 1.62
N LEU A 18 10.96 4.33 2.48
CA LEU A 18 11.61 4.32 3.79
C LEU A 18 11.07 3.18 4.67
N GLY A 19 9.75 3.00 4.70
CA GLY A 19 9.15 1.90 5.43
C GLY A 19 9.54 0.53 4.85
N PHE A 20 9.56 0.38 3.52
CA PHE A 20 9.96 -0.88 2.89
C PHE A 20 11.41 -1.23 3.19
N PHE A 21 12.36 -0.33 2.92
CA PHE A 21 13.77 -0.61 3.17
C PHE A 21 14.10 -0.72 4.67
N GLY A 22 13.39 0.02 5.53
CA GLY A 22 13.50 -0.11 6.98
C GLY A 22 13.07 -1.49 7.47
N LEU A 23 11.89 -1.95 7.05
CA LEU A 23 11.32 -3.25 7.45
C LEU A 23 12.02 -4.42 6.77
N ALA A 24 12.52 -4.25 5.54
CA ALA A 24 13.25 -5.28 4.79
C ALA A 24 14.57 -5.67 5.45
N ARG A 25 15.14 -4.80 6.31
CA ARG A 25 16.31 -5.14 7.12
C ARG A 25 15.98 -6.03 8.32
N ILE A 26 14.73 -6.07 8.74
CA ILE A 26 14.27 -6.84 9.91
C ILE A 26 13.70 -8.17 9.42
N ASP A 27 12.67 -8.11 8.57
CA ASP A 27 11.97 -9.29 8.09
C ASP A 27 11.33 -9.00 6.72
N ARG A 28 11.51 -9.93 5.78
CA ARG A 28 11.02 -9.78 4.40
C ARG A 28 9.49 -9.84 4.31
N ARG A 29 8.83 -10.59 5.20
CA ARG A 29 7.36 -10.61 5.33
C ARG A 29 6.85 -9.30 5.90
N ALA A 30 7.54 -8.71 6.87
CA ALA A 30 7.20 -7.39 7.39
C ALA A 30 7.27 -6.33 6.28
N ALA A 31 8.32 -6.34 5.46
CA ALA A 31 8.44 -5.46 4.30
C ALA A 31 7.32 -5.68 3.26
N ALA A 32 6.96 -6.94 3.01
CA ALA A 32 5.83 -7.27 2.13
C ALA A 32 4.51 -6.73 2.69
N SER A 33 4.23 -6.93 3.98
CA SER A 33 3.00 -6.41 4.62
C SER A 33 2.91 -4.89 4.57
N TRP A 34 4.05 -4.18 4.69
CA TRP A 34 4.10 -2.73 4.54
C TRP A 34 3.75 -2.28 3.13
N LEU A 35 4.31 -2.93 2.11
CA LEU A 35 3.94 -2.65 0.72
C LEU A 35 2.46 -2.90 0.48
N THR A 36 1.91 -4.00 0.99
CA THR A 36 0.47 -4.27 0.89
C THR A 36 -0.36 -3.16 1.54
N ALA A 37 -0.01 -2.75 2.76
CA ALA A 37 -0.71 -1.67 3.45
C ALA A 37 -0.61 -0.33 2.70
N ALA A 38 0.57 0.02 2.20
CA ALA A 38 0.81 1.23 1.41
C ALA A 38 -0.01 1.20 0.10
N SER A 39 -0.08 0.05 -0.58
CA SER A 39 -0.89 -0.12 -1.78
C SER A 39 -2.39 0.03 -1.50
N LEU A 40 -2.90 -0.59 -0.42
CA LEU A 40 -4.30 -0.46 -0.04
C LEU A 40 -4.65 0.98 0.32
N PHE A 41 -3.77 1.69 1.04
CA PHE A 41 -3.95 3.10 1.36
C PHE A 41 -3.98 3.97 0.09
N PHE A 42 -3.06 3.74 -0.84
CA PHE A 42 -3.02 4.47 -2.11
C PHE A 42 -4.31 4.27 -2.93
N TYR A 43 -4.78 3.03 -3.03
CA TYR A 43 -6.02 2.69 -3.71
C TYR A 43 -7.25 3.27 -3.00
N GLY A 44 -7.27 3.25 -1.67
CA GLY A 44 -8.38 3.74 -0.85
C GLY A 44 -8.49 5.26 -0.77
N TRP A 45 -7.44 5.99 -1.17
CA TRP A 45 -7.38 7.45 -1.03
C TRP A 45 -8.57 8.18 -1.68
N TRP A 46 -9.07 7.70 -2.82
CA TRP A 46 -10.19 8.35 -3.51
C TRP A 46 -11.55 7.76 -3.11
N ASN A 47 -11.62 6.45 -2.89
CA ASN A 47 -12.84 5.79 -2.43
C ASN A 47 -12.49 4.49 -1.69
N PRO A 48 -12.64 4.45 -0.35
CA PRO A 48 -12.32 3.27 0.47
C PRO A 48 -13.14 2.04 0.11
N SER A 49 -14.34 2.20 -0.46
CA SER A 49 -15.20 1.06 -0.82
C SER A 49 -14.57 0.15 -1.88
N PHE A 50 -13.73 0.70 -2.77
CA PHE A 50 -12.99 -0.13 -3.73
C PHE A 50 -11.92 -0.99 -3.06
N VAL A 51 -11.36 -0.54 -1.94
CA VAL A 51 -10.42 -1.36 -1.16
C VAL A 51 -11.13 -2.50 -0.48
N ALA A 52 -12.33 -2.27 0.07
CA ALA A 52 -13.15 -3.34 0.64
C ALA A 52 -13.54 -4.37 -0.43
N LEU A 53 -13.94 -3.93 -1.62
CA LEU A 53 -14.23 -4.82 -2.75
C LEU A 53 -12.99 -5.60 -3.21
N LEU A 54 -11.82 -4.96 -3.28
CA LEU A 54 -10.56 -5.61 -3.62
C LEU A 54 -10.17 -6.65 -2.56
N ALA A 55 -10.27 -6.31 -1.28
CA ALA A 55 -9.98 -7.22 -0.19
C ALA A 55 -10.93 -8.41 -0.16
N ALA A 56 -12.23 -8.18 -0.42
CA ALA A 56 -13.21 -9.25 -0.55
C ALA A 56 -12.90 -10.16 -1.75
N SER A 57 -12.51 -9.58 -2.90
CA SER A 57 -12.08 -10.33 -4.09
C SER A 57 -10.86 -11.21 -3.80
N ILE A 58 -9.84 -10.64 -3.14
CA ILE A 58 -8.65 -11.39 -2.70
C ILE A 58 -9.08 -12.52 -1.76
N ALA A 59 -9.86 -12.23 -0.72
CA ALA A 59 -10.29 -13.24 0.25
C ALA A 59 -11.06 -14.40 -0.42
N PHE A 60 -11.98 -14.08 -1.33
CA PHE A 60 -12.75 -15.08 -2.06
C PHE A 60 -11.89 -15.90 -3.05
N ASN A 61 -10.80 -15.32 -3.58
CA ASN A 61 -9.91 -16.03 -4.49
C ASN A 61 -9.08 -17.14 -3.82
N TYR A 62 -8.78 -16.99 -2.52
CA TYR A 62 -7.97 -17.94 -1.76
C TYR A 62 -8.80 -18.88 -0.87
N LEU A 63 -10.12 -18.88 -1.03
CA LEU A 63 -11.09 -19.71 -0.31
C LEU A 63 -11.52 -20.89 -1.20
#